data_AF-A0A538CCS5-F1
#
_entry.id   AF-A0A538CCS5-F1
#
_cell.length_a   1.000
_cell.length_b   1.000
_cell.length_c   1.000
_cell.angle_alpha   90.00
_cell.angle_beta   90.00
_cell.angle_gamma   90.00
#
_symmetry.space_group_name_H-M   'P 1'
#
loop_
_entity.id
_entity.type
_entity.pdbx_description
1 polymer ?
#
loop_
_entity_poly.entity_id
_entity_poly.type
_entity_poly.pdbx_seq_one_letter_code
_entity_poly.pdbx_strand_id
1 'polypeptide(L)'
;MGKASDWLREERRKVLGDWVAFCVQCGAARRWFEEFEDEVPADCPQCGGEMLRRCPSCSAPFSSTFTVDCESCGMQLRNPELFGTKIRRG
;
A
#
# COMPACT_ATOMS: atom_id res chain seq x y z
N MET A 1 -4.07 -28.09 -3.91
CA MET A 1 -4.31 -26.74 -4.49
C MET A 1 -3.08 -25.89 -4.21
N GLY A 2 -2.51 -25.17 -5.18
CA GLY A 2 -1.47 -24.19 -4.82
C GLY A 2 -0.63 -23.62 -5.95
N LYS A 3 -0.01 -24.45 -6.79
CA LYS A 3 0.94 -23.94 -7.81
C LYS A 3 0.27 -23.04 -8.84
N ALA A 4 -0.97 -23.34 -9.22
CA ALA A 4 -1.74 -22.54 -10.17
C ALA A 4 -2.08 -21.14 -9.64
N SER A 5 -2.46 -21.07 -8.36
CA SER A 5 -2.82 -19.82 -7.68
C SER A 5 -1.61 -18.93 -7.38
N ASP A 6 -0.42 -19.52 -7.24
CA ASP A 6 0.82 -18.79 -6.94
C ASP A 6 1.34 -18.06 -8.19
N TRP A 7 1.45 -18.75 -9.33
CA TRP A 7 1.91 -18.12 -10.58
C TRP A 7 0.95 -17.03 -11.08
N LEU A 8 -0.37 -17.20 -10.88
CA LEU A 8 -1.38 -16.19 -11.22
C LEU A 8 -1.26 -14.92 -10.35
N ARG A 9 -0.78 -15.05 -9.10
CA ARG A 9 -0.49 -13.92 -8.21
C ARG A 9 0.82 -13.22 -8.58
N GLU A 10 1.81 -13.96 -9.09
CA GLU A 10 3.07 -13.40 -9.59
C GLU A 10 2.86 -12.65 -10.92
N GLU A 11 2.09 -13.21 -11.87
CA GLU A 11 1.75 -12.56 -13.15
C GLU A 11 0.91 -11.28 -12.95
N ARG A 12 -0.05 -11.27 -12.02
CA ARG A 12 -0.81 -10.04 -11.71
C ARG A 12 0.05 -8.92 -11.13
N ARG A 13 1.11 -9.26 -10.38
CA ARG A 13 2.04 -8.25 -9.82
C ARG A 13 2.81 -7.54 -10.94
N LYS A 14 3.21 -8.27 -11.99
CA LYS A 14 3.82 -7.71 -13.19
C LYS A 14 2.92 -6.78 -14.02
N VAL A 15 1.59 -6.89 -13.89
CA VAL A 15 0.65 -6.13 -14.75
C VAL A 15 -0.08 -5.02 -14.00
N LEU A 16 -0.32 -5.16 -12.69
CA LEU A 16 -1.15 -4.22 -11.92
C LEU A 16 -0.36 -3.32 -10.96
N GLY A 17 0.96 -3.46 -10.87
CA GLY A 17 1.83 -2.84 -9.88
C GLY A 17 2.10 -3.79 -8.71
N ASP A 18 3.38 -3.87 -8.33
CA ASP A 18 3.90 -4.79 -7.31
C ASP A 18 3.43 -4.41 -5.90
N TRP A 19 3.31 -3.10 -5.66
CA TRP A 19 3.13 -2.51 -4.35
C TRP A 19 2.09 -1.41 -4.36
N VAL A 20 1.71 -0.98 -3.15
CA VAL A 20 0.72 0.05 -2.93
C VAL A 20 1.35 1.22 -2.18
N ALA A 21 0.95 2.43 -2.56
CA ALA A 21 1.11 3.63 -1.76
C ALA A 21 -0.26 4.17 -1.36
N PHE A 22 -0.39 4.71 -0.14
CA PHE A 22 -1.65 5.27 0.35
C PHE A 22 -1.44 6.53 1.19
N CYS A 23 -2.44 7.41 1.15
CA CYS A 23 -2.47 8.60 1.97
C CYS A 23 -2.90 8.24 3.39
N VAL A 24 -2.15 8.73 4.38
CA VAL A 24 -2.45 8.49 5.80
C VAL A 24 -3.65 9.30 6.30
N GLN A 25 -4.07 10.32 5.55
CA GLN A 25 -5.18 11.20 5.92
C GLN A 25 -6.50 10.82 5.23
N CYS A 26 -6.53 10.76 3.90
CA CYS A 26 -7.76 10.55 3.14
C CYS A 26 -7.93 9.13 2.58
N GLY A 27 -6.91 8.27 2.70
CA GLY A 27 -6.95 6.90 2.19
C GLY A 27 -6.83 6.76 0.67
N ALA A 28 -6.65 7.84 -0.08
CA ALA A 28 -6.32 7.78 -1.51
C ALA A 28 -5.15 6.82 -1.71
N ALA A 29 -5.25 5.92 -2.68
CA ALA A 29 -4.24 4.90 -2.88
C ALA A 29 -3.94 4.69 -4.37
N ARG A 30 -2.71 4.29 -4.65
CA ARG A 30 -2.26 3.94 -5.99
C ARG A 30 -1.33 2.74 -5.93
N ARG A 31 -1.30 1.98 -7.03
CA ARG A 31 -0.29 0.95 -7.23
C ARG A 31 0.92 1.54 -7.93
N TRP A 32 2.07 0.93 -7.68
CA TRP A 32 3.36 1.30 -8.26
C TRP A 32 4.23 0.06 -8.46
N PHE A 33 5.16 0.15 -9.40
CA PHE A 33 6.17 -0.90 -9.67
C PHE A 33 7.47 -0.51 -8.99
N GLU A 34 8.26 -1.50 -8.55
CA GLU A 34 9.52 -1.23 -7.85
C GLU A 34 10.48 -0.34 -8.67
N GLU A 35 10.51 -0.51 -9.99
CA GLU A 35 11.33 0.27 -10.92
C GLU A 35 10.91 1.75 -11.07
N PHE A 36 9.67 2.10 -10.67
CA PHE A 36 9.10 3.45 -10.77
C PHE A 36 8.80 4.05 -9.39
N GLU A 37 9.53 3.65 -8.35
CA GLU A 37 9.30 4.15 -6.98
C GLU A 37 9.42 5.67 -6.88
N ASP A 38 10.40 6.27 -7.56
CA ASP A 38 10.65 7.72 -7.56
C ASP A 38 9.51 8.54 -8.19
N GLU A 39 8.64 7.89 -8.97
CA GLU A 39 7.45 8.53 -9.55
C GLU A 39 6.26 8.56 -8.57
N VAL A 40 6.36 7.91 -7.41
CA VAL A 40 5.31 7.92 -6.40
C VAL A 40 5.36 9.24 -5.63
N PRO A 41 4.30 10.09 -5.71
CA PRO A 41 4.26 11.37 -5.01
C PRO A 41 4.44 11.18 -3.51
N ALA A 42 5.26 12.04 -2.88
CA ALA A 42 5.36 12.12 -1.43
C ALA A 42 4.08 12.71 -0.80
N ASP A 43 3.41 13.61 -1.52
CA ASP A 43 2.16 14.25 -1.12
C ASP A 43 0.98 13.71 -1.91
N CYS A 44 -0.15 13.56 -1.24
CA CYS A 44 -1.40 13.07 -1.81
C CYS A 44 -1.98 14.09 -2.79
N PRO A 45 -2.16 13.77 -4.08
CA PRO A 45 -2.72 14.70 -5.06
C PRO A 45 -4.18 15.12 -4.76
N GLN A 46 -4.89 14.40 -3.88
CA GLN A 46 -6.29 14.69 -3.55
C GLN A 46 -6.46 15.62 -2.34
N CYS A 47 -5.56 15.55 -1.35
CA CYS A 47 -5.72 16.32 -0.11
C CYS A 47 -4.44 17.00 0.42
N GLY A 48 -3.29 16.82 -0.25
CA GLY A 48 -2.00 17.34 0.19
C GLY A 48 -1.38 16.61 1.39
N GLY A 49 -1.99 15.54 1.88
CA GLY A 49 -1.47 14.75 3.00
C GLY A 49 -0.35 13.80 2.62
N GLU A 50 0.41 13.30 3.59
CA GLU A 50 1.52 12.37 3.34
C GLU A 50 1.05 11.05 2.67
N MET A 51 1.78 10.63 1.64
CA MET A 51 1.65 9.35 0.97
C MET A 51 2.76 8.39 1.43
N LEU A 52 2.37 7.31 2.10
CA LEU A 52 3.31 6.25 2.46
C LEU A 52 3.36 5.20 1.33
N ARG A 53 4.56 4.94 0.83
CA ARG A 53 4.87 3.85 -0.13
C ARG A 53 5.72 2.73 0.47
N ARG A 54 6.49 3.05 1.51
CA ARG A 54 7.28 2.11 2.31
C ARG A 54 7.07 2.42 3.79
N CYS A 55 7.26 1.40 4.63
CA CYS A 55 7.23 1.58 6.07
C CYS A 55 8.39 2.48 6.51
N PRO A 56 8.13 3.56 7.29
CA PRO A 56 9.19 4.43 7.77
C PRO A 56 10.15 3.74 8.78
N SER A 57 9.75 2.60 9.35
CA SER A 57 10.57 1.86 10.31
C SER A 57 11.44 0.77 9.69
N CYS A 58 10.92 0.00 8.72
CA CYS A 58 11.66 -1.13 8.14
C CYS A 58 11.83 -1.07 6.62
N SER A 59 11.35 -0.01 5.96
CA SER A 59 11.38 0.19 4.51
C SER A 59 10.65 -0.88 3.68
N ALA A 60 9.88 -1.77 4.33
CA ALA A 60 9.08 -2.77 3.62
C ALA A 60 7.97 -2.07 2.80
N PRO A 61 7.73 -2.49 1.55
CA PRO A 61 6.62 -2.01 0.76
C PRO A 61 5.30 -2.64 1.22
N PHE A 62 4.16 -2.06 0.81
CA PHE A 62 2.84 -2.54 1.21
C PHE A 62 2.18 -3.36 0.11
N SER A 63 1.65 -4.53 0.47
CA SER A 63 0.96 -5.40 -0.49
C SER A 63 -0.53 -5.04 -0.66
N SER A 64 -1.08 -4.19 0.23
CA SER A 64 -2.49 -3.86 0.28
C SER A 64 -2.77 -2.38 0.55
N THR A 65 -3.80 -1.85 -0.11
CA THR A 65 -4.37 -0.51 0.16
C THR A 65 -5.09 -0.43 1.49
N PHE A 66 -5.35 -1.57 2.15
CA PHE A 66 -6.02 -1.66 3.45
C PHE A 66 -5.02 -1.87 4.60
N THR A 67 -3.72 -1.82 4.32
CA THR A 67 -2.67 -1.95 5.36
C THR A 67 -2.81 -0.81 6.36
N VAL A 68 -2.89 -1.17 7.64
CA VAL A 68 -3.04 -0.25 8.78
C VAL A 68 -1.81 -0.36 9.68
N ASP A 69 -1.32 -1.59 9.86
CA ASP A 69 -0.07 -1.93 10.51
C ASP A 69 0.88 -2.51 9.46
N CYS A 70 2.18 -2.22 9.57
CA CYS A 70 3.18 -2.76 8.66
C CYS A 70 3.17 -4.29 8.71
N GLU A 71 3.01 -4.91 7.55
CA GLU A 71 2.94 -6.38 7.42
C GLU A 71 4.26 -7.08 7.77
N SER A 72 5.37 -6.33 7.78
CA SER A 72 6.71 -6.83 8.11
C SER A 72 7.11 -6.60 9.58
N CYS A 73 6.98 -5.36 10.09
CA CYS A 73 7.47 -5.02 11.44
C CYS A 73 6.35 -4.72 12.46
N GLY A 74 5.09 -4.65 12.05
CA GLY A 74 3.96 -4.40 12.94
C GLY A 74 3.75 -2.94 13.38
N MET A 75 4.57 -1.99 12.91
CA MET A 75 4.37 -0.57 13.21
C MET A 75 3.02 -0.07 12.67
N GLN A 76 2.27 0.68 13.49
CA GLN A 76 1.07 1.41 13.05
C GLN A 76 1.44 2.44 11.97
N LEU A 77 0.87 2.31 10.77
CA LEU A 77 1.16 3.19 9.62
C LEU A 77 0.15 4.34 9.50
N ARG A 78 -1.10 4.10 9.87
CA ARG A 78 -2.19 5.10 9.83
C ARG A 78 -3.32 4.70 10.76
N ASN A 79 -4.27 5.62 10.96
CA ASN A 79 -5.49 5.36 11.72
C ASN A 79 -6.29 4.19 11.07
N PRO A 80 -6.74 3.18 11.85
CA PRO A 80 -7.63 2.11 11.35
C PRO A 80 -9.01 2.60 10.88
N GLU A 81 -9.36 3.86 11.12
CA GLU A 81 -10.62 4.47 10.71
C GLU A 81 -10.39 5.65 9.75
N LEU A 82 -11.17 5.68 8.66
CA LEU A 82 -11.21 6.78 7.71
C LEU A 82 -12.65 7.23 7.54
N PHE A 83 -12.88 8.55 7.69
CA PHE A 83 -14.22 9.16 7.56
C PHE A 83 -15.30 8.44 8.40
N GLY A 84 -14.95 8.03 9.62
CA GLY A 84 -15.86 7.33 10.55
C GLY A 84 -16.12 5.85 10.20
N THR A 85 -15.42 5.28 9.22
CA THR A 85 -15.54 3.88 8.83
C THR A 85 -14.23 3.14 9.06
N LYS A 86 -14.32 1.93 9.63
CA LYS A 86 -13.15 1.04 9.80
C LYS A 86 -12.63 0.55 8.45
N ILE A 87 -11.33 0.67 8.25
CA ILE A 87 -10.61 0.02 7.16
C ILE A 87 -10.67 -1.49 7.41
N ARG A 88 -11.45 -2.22 6.60
CA ARG A 88 -11.55 -3.67 6.69
C ARG A 88 -10.46 -4.30 5.83
N ARG A 89 -9.75 -5.30 6.36
CA ARG A 89 -8.82 -6.10 5.56
C ARG A 89 -9.63 -6.85 4.49
N GLY A 90 -9.21 -6.73 3.23
CA GLY A 90 -9.75 -7.46 2.09
C GLY A 90 -9.10 -8.82 1.89
#